data_AF-A0A0F9KKK0-F1
#
_entry.id   AF-A0A0F9KKK0-F1
#
_cell.length_a   1.000
_cell.length_b   1.000
_cell.length_c   1.000
_cell.angle_alpha   90.00
_cell.angle_beta   90.00
_cell.angle_gamma   90.00
#
_symmetry.space_group_name_H-M   'P 1'
#
loop_
_entity.id
_entity.type
_entity.pdbx_description
1 polymer ?
#
loop_
_entity_poly.entity_id
_entity_poly.type
_entity_poly.pdbx_seq_one_letter_code
_entity_poly.pdbx_strand_id
1 'polypeptide(L)'
;MAKADPALLQEAVNAVQKHGSVTNAAEELGIPRKTLSNRYNKAKDLGLTAGGPVFSVDQEIAVDAQLKRMAQEKRDTERKYREVLKQLENKDRALEEFGNFQQLADRALLEPISVAKKNKKDSEVTPVLCYSDLHFEEHVDSRTIDGLNHYNTGIATQRSESFSKIL
;
A
#
# COMPACT_ATOMS: atom_id res chain seq x y z
N MET A 1 -37.40 32.33 -10.83
CA MET A 1 -38.51 31.35 -10.73
C MET A 1 -38.38 30.63 -9.41
N ALA A 2 -39.40 30.67 -8.54
CA ALA A 2 -39.35 29.98 -7.25
C ALA A 2 -39.12 28.47 -7.46
N LYS A 3 -38.08 27.91 -6.82
CA LYS A 3 -37.86 26.46 -6.79
C LYS A 3 -39.10 25.85 -6.13
N ALA A 4 -39.70 24.85 -6.78
CA ALA A 4 -40.82 24.13 -6.18
C ALA A 4 -40.26 23.37 -4.96
N ASP A 5 -40.95 23.47 -3.83
CA ASP A 5 -40.55 22.82 -2.59
C ASP A 5 -40.47 21.29 -2.79
N PRO A 6 -39.31 20.66 -2.57
CA PRO A 6 -39.12 19.22 -2.74
C PRO A 6 -40.13 18.38 -1.94
N ALA A 7 -40.56 18.87 -0.77
CA ALA A 7 -41.53 18.19 0.07
C ALA A 7 -42.90 18.08 -0.61
N LEU A 8 -43.35 19.16 -1.27
CA LEU A 8 -44.62 19.19 -2.00
C LEU A 8 -44.61 18.33 -3.26
N LEU A 9 -43.43 18.11 -3.86
CA LEU A 9 -43.26 17.23 -5.01
C LEU A 9 -43.32 15.76 -4.59
N GLN A 10 -42.67 15.39 -3.47
CA GLN A 10 -42.74 14.03 -2.94
C GLN A 10 -44.13 13.69 -2.42
N GLU A 11 -44.82 14.63 -1.75
CA GLU A 11 -46.21 14.48 -1.33
C GLU A 11 -47.12 14.13 -2.52
N ALA A 12 -46.92 14.79 -3.67
CA ALA A 12 -47.69 14.51 -4.88
C ALA A 12 -47.44 13.10 -5.43
N VAL A 13 -46.19 12.62 -5.44
CA VAL A 13 -45.85 11.25 -5.89
C VAL A 13 -46.45 10.21 -4.94
N ASN A 14 -46.33 10.44 -3.63
CA ASN A 14 -46.88 9.54 -2.61
C ASN A 14 -48.41 9.47 -2.67
N ALA A 15 -49.10 10.61 -2.86
CA ALA A 15 -50.55 10.66 -2.96
C ALA A 15 -51.07 9.96 -4.23
N VAL A 16 -50.43 10.18 -5.38
CA VAL A 16 -50.82 9.50 -6.64
C VAL A 16 -50.60 7.99 -6.54
N GLN A 17 -49.51 7.55 -5.91
CA GLN A 17 -49.26 6.12 -5.68
C GLN A 17 -50.30 5.50 -4.72
N LYS A 18 -50.68 6.22 -3.66
CA LYS A 18 -51.64 5.75 -2.64
C LYS A 18 -53.07 5.64 -3.18
N HIS A 19 -53.51 6.60 -3.99
CA HIS A 19 -54.89 6.69 -4.47
C HIS A 19 -55.08 6.23 -5.92
N GLY A 20 -54.01 5.78 -6.58
CA GLY A 20 -53.99 5.16 -7.91
C GLY A 20 -54.22 6.11 -9.09
N SER A 21 -54.78 7.31 -8.87
CA SER A 21 -55.00 8.31 -9.91
C SER A 21 -54.79 9.74 -9.39
N VAL A 22 -54.38 10.64 -10.28
CA VAL A 22 -54.21 12.08 -9.97
C VAL A 22 -55.53 12.74 -9.60
N THR A 23 -56.65 12.26 -10.11
CA THR A 23 -57.97 12.82 -9.79
C THR A 23 -58.37 12.49 -8.35
N ASN A 24 -58.30 11.21 -7.97
CA ASN A 24 -58.64 10.78 -6.61
C ASN A 24 -57.67 11.36 -5.57
N ALA A 25 -56.39 11.43 -5.91
CA ALA A 25 -55.38 12.02 -5.04
C ALA A 25 -55.58 13.54 -4.84
N ALA A 26 -56.08 14.26 -5.85
CA ALA A 26 -56.34 15.69 -5.75
C ALA A 26 -57.57 15.99 -4.91
N GLU A 27 -58.62 15.17 -5.02
CA GLU A 27 -59.83 15.26 -4.20
C GLU A 27 -59.53 14.99 -2.72
N GLU A 28 -58.77 13.95 -2.42
CA GLU A 28 -58.38 13.62 -1.05
C GLU A 28 -57.51 14.71 -0.39
N LEU A 29 -56.58 15.29 -1.16
CA LEU A 29 -55.72 16.37 -0.67
C LEU A 29 -56.39 17.75 -0.66
N GLY A 30 -57.62 17.86 -1.18
CA GLY A 30 -58.34 19.12 -1.27
C GLY A 30 -57.65 20.18 -2.14
N ILE A 31 -56.80 19.78 -3.09
CA ILE A 31 -56.07 20.71 -3.98
C ILE A 31 -56.57 20.60 -5.42
N PRO A 32 -56.46 21.69 -6.23
CA PRO A 32 -56.88 21.62 -7.63
C PRO A 32 -56.12 20.54 -8.40
N ARG A 33 -56.83 19.70 -9.16
CA ARG A 33 -56.25 18.62 -9.99
C ARG A 33 -55.07 19.10 -10.83
N LYS A 34 -55.18 20.29 -11.44
CA LYS A 34 -54.11 20.88 -12.27
C LYS A 34 -52.85 21.16 -11.46
N THR A 35 -52.99 21.59 -10.21
CA THR A 35 -51.88 21.83 -9.29
C THR A 35 -51.19 20.54 -8.91
N LEU A 36 -51.94 19.49 -8.53
CA LEU A 36 -51.37 18.18 -8.23
C LEU A 36 -50.69 17.57 -9.47
N SER A 37 -51.32 17.65 -10.64
CA SER A 37 -50.76 17.16 -11.90
C SER A 37 -49.45 17.84 -12.25
N ASN A 38 -49.35 19.15 -12.08
CA ASN A 38 -48.11 19.89 -12.33
C ASN A 38 -47.00 19.49 -11.35
N ARG A 39 -47.33 19.28 -10.06
CA ARG A 39 -46.39 18.79 -9.06
C ARG A 39 -45.91 17.37 -9.37
N TYR A 40 -46.82 16.48 -9.71
CA TYR A 40 -46.52 15.08 -10.05
C TYR A 40 -45.62 14.97 -11.29
N ASN A 41 -45.96 15.69 -12.37
CA ASN A 41 -45.14 15.67 -13.59
C ASN A 41 -43.73 16.21 -13.33
N LYS A 42 -43.62 17.32 -12.58
CA LYS A 42 -42.32 17.88 -12.20
C LYS A 42 -41.51 16.95 -11.30
N ALA A 43 -42.18 16.21 -10.40
CA ALA A 43 -41.53 15.21 -9.55
C ALA A 43 -41.01 14.02 -10.38
N LYS A 44 -41.78 13.59 -11.39
CA LYS A 44 -41.39 12.53 -12.32
C LYS A 44 -40.19 12.95 -13.19
N ASP A 45 -40.16 14.19 -13.66
CA ASP A 45 -39.02 14.74 -14.42
C ASP A 45 -37.74 14.78 -13.57
N LEU A 46 -37.88 14.91 -12.25
CA LEU A 46 -36.78 14.86 -11.28
C LEU A 46 -36.45 13.43 -10.81
N GLY A 47 -37.12 12.41 -11.34
CA GLY A 47 -36.85 11.00 -10.99
C GLY A 47 -37.28 10.59 -9.58
N LEU A 48 -38.15 11.37 -8.92
CA LEU A 48 -38.65 11.02 -7.58
C LEU A 48 -39.59 9.80 -7.65
N THR A 49 -39.33 8.82 -6.81
CA THR A 49 -40.13 7.59 -6.67
C THR A 49 -40.97 7.63 -5.40
N ALA A 50 -42.15 6.98 -5.42
CA ALA A 50 -42.99 6.92 -4.23
C ALA A 50 -42.29 6.13 -3.12
N GLY A 51 -42.34 6.66 -1.89
CA GLY A 51 -41.63 6.09 -0.74
C GLY A 51 -40.15 6.46 -0.64
N GLY A 52 -39.61 7.29 -1.54
CA GLY A 52 -38.28 7.88 -1.38
C GLY A 52 -38.22 8.80 -0.14
N PRO A 53 -37.12 8.77 0.64
CA PRO A 53 -36.94 9.69 1.76
C PRO A 53 -36.87 11.14 1.24
N VAL A 54 -37.72 12.02 1.78
CA VAL A 54 -37.58 13.47 1.57
C VAL A 54 -36.42 13.93 2.42
N PHE A 55 -35.27 14.17 1.81
CA PHE A 55 -34.18 14.82 2.50
C PHE A 55 -34.47 16.32 2.60
N SER A 56 -34.39 16.88 3.81
CA SER A 56 -34.28 18.33 3.94
C SER A 56 -32.94 18.79 3.36
N VAL A 57 -32.85 20.06 2.97
CA VAL A 57 -31.60 20.66 2.48
C VAL A 57 -30.45 20.41 3.46
N ASP A 58 -30.72 20.46 4.76
CA ASP A 58 -29.73 20.18 5.80
C ASP A 58 -29.28 18.71 5.83
N GLN A 59 -30.19 17.77 5.55
CA GLN A 59 -29.87 16.35 5.45
C GLN A 59 -29.05 16.04 4.19
N GLU A 60 -29.35 16.68 3.07
CA GLU A 60 -28.57 16.55 1.83
C GLU A 60 -27.13 17.08 2.02
N ILE A 61 -26.98 18.25 2.67
CA ILE A 61 -25.66 18.80 3.02
C ILE A 61 -24.89 17.86 3.96
N ALA A 62 -25.56 17.24 4.93
CA ALA A 62 -24.93 16.30 5.84
C ALA A 62 -24.43 15.03 5.13
N VAL A 63 -25.21 14.50 4.19
CA VAL A 63 -24.83 13.34 3.35
C VAL A 63 -23.64 13.68 2.45
N ASP A 64 -23.66 14.84 1.80
CA ASP A 64 -22.55 15.30 0.96
C ASP A 64 -21.26 15.50 1.77
N ALA A 65 -21.37 16.06 2.97
CA ALA A 65 -20.24 16.21 3.89
C ALA A 65 -19.67 14.85 4.30
N GLN A 66 -20.51 13.86 4.58
CA GLN A 66 -20.08 12.49 4.87
C GLN A 66 -19.41 11.83 3.66
N LEU A 67 -20.01 11.91 2.48
CA LEU A 67 -19.43 11.38 1.24
C LEU A 67 -18.04 11.96 0.97
N LYS A 68 -17.88 13.27 1.15
CA LYS A 68 -16.59 13.94 0.99
C LYS A 68 -15.54 13.45 2.01
N ARG A 69 -15.94 13.25 3.27
CA ARG A 69 -15.06 12.69 4.31
C ARG A 69 -14.64 11.26 3.97
N MET A 70 -15.58 10.40 3.63
CA MET A 70 -15.30 9.01 3.24
C MET A 70 -14.39 8.92 2.01
N ALA A 71 -14.63 9.79 1.01
CA ALA A 71 -13.77 9.86 -0.17
C ALA A 71 -12.34 10.29 0.17
N GLN A 72 -12.17 11.22 1.11
CA GLN A 72 -10.86 11.65 1.59
C GLN A 72 -10.15 10.54 2.37
N GLU A 73 -10.85 9.88 3.31
CA GLU A 73 -10.32 8.76 4.09
C GLU A 73 -9.88 7.60 3.19
N LYS A 74 -10.66 7.28 2.15
CA LYS A 74 -10.30 6.27 1.16
C LYS A 74 -8.99 6.64 0.46
N ARG A 75 -8.84 7.89 -0.02
CA ARG A 75 -7.62 8.36 -0.68
C ARG A 75 -6.40 8.29 0.24
N ASP A 76 -6.56 8.71 1.50
CA ASP A 76 -5.48 8.67 2.48
C ASP A 76 -5.07 7.23 2.82
N THR A 77 -6.04 6.32 2.90
CA THR A 77 -5.80 4.88 3.13
C THR A 77 -5.07 4.25 1.95
N GLU A 78 -5.51 4.50 0.71
CA GLU A 78 -4.84 4.02 -0.50
C GLU A 78 -3.40 4.54 -0.59
N ARG A 79 -3.16 5.80 -0.23
CA ARG A 79 -1.80 6.37 -0.19
C ARG A 79 -0.93 5.65 0.83
N LYS A 80 -1.42 5.45 2.06
CA LYS A 80 -0.68 4.71 3.10
C LYS A 80 -0.36 3.28 2.67
N TYR A 81 -1.33 2.60 2.08
CA TYR A 81 -1.15 1.23 1.60
C TYR A 81 -0.07 1.14 0.51
N ARG A 82 -0.10 2.04 -0.48
CA ARG A 82 0.94 2.10 -1.52
C ARG A 82 2.34 2.33 -0.94
N GLU A 83 2.46 3.21 0.05
CA GLU A 83 3.74 3.49 0.70
C GLU A 83 4.27 2.28 1.47
N VAL A 84 3.40 1.58 2.21
CA VAL A 84 3.77 0.36 2.94
C VAL A 84 4.24 -0.73 1.98
N LEU A 85 3.54 -0.94 0.86
CA LEU A 85 3.97 -1.91 -0.16
C LEU A 85 5.34 -1.57 -0.73
N LYS A 86 5.60 -0.30 -1.02
CA LYS A 86 6.91 0.15 -1.51
C LYS A 86 8.02 -0.08 -0.50
N GLN A 87 7.75 0.16 0.79
CA GLN A 87 8.71 -0.12 1.85
C GLN A 87 9.00 -1.62 2.00
N LEU A 88 7.97 -2.46 1.83
CA LEU A 88 8.12 -3.91 1.88
C LEU A 88 8.96 -4.42 0.71
N GLU A 89 8.69 -3.96 -0.51
CA GLU A 89 9.48 -4.30 -1.70
C GLU A 89 10.96 -3.88 -1.54
N ASN A 90 11.22 -2.69 -0.99
CA ASN A 90 12.59 -2.23 -0.73
C ASN A 90 13.30 -3.10 0.31
N LYS A 91 12.58 -3.58 1.34
CA LYS A 91 13.14 -4.47 2.37
C LYS A 91 13.41 -5.86 1.82
N ASP A 92 12.51 -6.40 1.00
CA ASP A 92 12.70 -7.69 0.34
C ASP A 92 13.93 -7.65 -0.57
N ARG A 93 14.08 -6.57 -1.36
CA ARG A 93 15.27 -6.36 -2.19
C ARG A 93 16.56 -6.30 -1.34
N ALA A 94 16.55 -5.56 -0.24
CA ALA A 94 17.69 -5.49 0.66
C ALA A 94 18.04 -6.86 1.28
N LEU A 95 17.04 -7.68 1.60
CA LEU A 95 17.24 -9.05 2.08
C LEU A 95 17.79 -9.98 1.00
N GLU A 96 17.32 -9.86 -0.24
CA GLU A 96 17.86 -10.60 -1.38
C GLU A 96 19.33 -10.23 -1.65
N GLU A 97 19.65 -8.93 -1.64
CA GLU A 97 21.03 -8.44 -1.75
C GLU A 97 21.91 -8.98 -0.62
N PHE A 98 21.41 -8.98 0.62
CA PHE A 98 22.14 -9.54 1.76
C PHE A 98 22.32 -11.06 1.66
N GLY A 99 21.29 -11.80 1.23
CA GLY A 99 21.36 -13.24 1.00
C GLY A 99 22.37 -13.60 -0.09
N ASN A 100 22.42 -12.82 -1.17
CA ASN A 100 23.42 -12.97 -2.22
C ASN A 100 24.85 -12.68 -1.70
N PHE A 101 25.00 -11.66 -0.85
CA PHE A 101 26.28 -11.37 -0.21
C PHE A 101 26.72 -12.51 0.71
N GLN A 102 25.81 -13.08 1.51
CA GLN A 102 26.13 -14.19 2.39
C GLN A 102 26.49 -15.45 1.60
N GLN A 103 25.81 -15.74 0.48
CA GLN A 103 26.21 -16.80 -0.43
C GLN A 103 27.59 -16.56 -1.07
N LEU A 104 27.94 -15.31 -1.37
CA LEU A 104 29.26 -14.95 -1.86
C LEU A 104 30.34 -15.10 -0.78
N ALA A 105 30.04 -14.73 0.47
CA ALA A 105 30.93 -14.94 1.61
C ALA A 105 31.12 -16.45 1.91
N ASP A 106 30.05 -17.24 1.81
CA ASP A 106 30.08 -18.69 1.97
C ASP A 106 30.85 -19.38 0.82
N ARG A 107 30.83 -18.83 -0.40
CA ARG A 107 31.68 -19.28 -1.52
C ARG A 107 33.11 -18.76 -1.43
N ALA A 108 33.33 -17.60 -0.80
CA ALA A 108 34.64 -17.06 -0.50
C ALA A 108 35.34 -17.85 0.62
N LEU A 109 34.63 -18.77 1.28
CA LEU A 109 35.22 -19.90 1.99
C LEU A 109 35.77 -20.94 0.98
N LEU A 110 36.80 -20.49 0.25
CA LEU A 110 38.02 -21.23 -0.02
C LEU A 110 37.86 -22.55 -0.80
N GLU A 111 37.46 -22.47 -2.07
CA GLU A 111 37.95 -23.48 -3.02
C GLU A 111 39.45 -23.23 -3.28
N PRO A 112 40.31 -24.25 -3.16
CA PRO A 112 41.72 -24.12 -3.50
C PRO A 112 41.88 -23.61 -4.93
N ILE A 113 42.70 -22.58 -5.13
CA ILE A 113 42.99 -22.06 -6.46
C ILE A 113 43.70 -23.16 -7.25
N SER A 114 42.98 -23.80 -8.19
CA SER A 114 43.62 -24.77 -9.07
C SER A 114 44.48 -24.03 -10.09
N VAL A 115 45.80 -24.16 -9.97
CA VAL A 115 46.73 -23.62 -10.97
C VAL A 115 46.69 -24.54 -12.19
N ALA A 116 45.97 -24.12 -13.23
CA ALA A 116 45.96 -24.85 -14.49
C ALA A 116 47.36 -24.84 -15.12
N LYS A 117 48.03 -26.00 -15.19
CA LYS A 117 49.30 -26.17 -15.93
C LYS A 117 49.02 -26.04 -17.43
N LYS A 118 48.99 -24.79 -17.94
CA LYS A 118 48.67 -24.53 -19.35
C LYS A 118 49.77 -24.97 -20.31
N ASN A 119 51.02 -25.11 -19.85
CA ASN A 119 52.17 -25.47 -20.67
C ASN A 119 53.02 -26.59 -20.02
N LYS A 120 53.49 -27.55 -20.83
CA LYS A 120 54.38 -28.67 -20.43
C LYS A 120 55.84 -28.25 -20.16
N LYS A 121 56.18 -26.96 -20.24
CA LYS A 121 57.52 -26.46 -19.96
C LYS A 121 57.51 -25.77 -18.60
N ASP A 122 58.47 -26.12 -17.77
CA ASP A 122 58.68 -25.47 -16.48
C ASP A 122 58.92 -23.98 -16.74
N SER A 123 58.03 -23.14 -16.21
CA SER A 123 58.14 -21.69 -16.24
C SER A 123 58.20 -21.19 -14.80
N GLU A 124 59.16 -20.32 -14.50
CA GLU A 124 59.23 -19.66 -13.20
C GLU A 124 58.02 -18.72 -13.05
N VAL A 125 57.30 -18.86 -11.94
CA VAL A 125 56.14 -18.02 -11.61
C VAL A 125 56.30 -17.55 -10.17
N THR A 126 56.10 -16.25 -9.96
CA THR A 126 55.99 -15.66 -8.61
C THR A 126 54.50 -15.43 -8.30
N PRO A 127 53.90 -16.18 -7.36
CA PRO A 127 52.56 -15.88 -6.90
C PRO A 127 52.56 -14.57 -6.12
N VAL A 128 51.59 -13.70 -6.39
CA VAL A 128 51.36 -12.47 -5.61
C VAL A 128 50.03 -12.63 -4.89
N LEU A 129 50.08 -12.56 -3.56
CA LEU A 129 48.92 -12.66 -2.68
C LEU A 129 48.69 -11.29 -2.06
N CYS A 130 47.49 -10.75 -2.24
CA CYS A 130 47.10 -9.48 -1.66
C CYS A 130 46.16 -9.75 -0.48
N TYR A 131 46.63 -9.43 0.72
CA TYR A 131 45.79 -9.41 1.91
C TYR A 131 45.47 -7.96 2.26
N SER A 132 44.20 -7.66 2.54
CA SER A 132 43.76 -6.39 3.11
C SER A 132 43.00 -6.65 4.41
N ASP A 133 42.98 -5.65 5.29
CA ASP A 133 42.19 -5.66 6.53
C ASP A 133 42.50 -6.85 7.46
N LEU A 134 43.79 -7.16 7.62
CA LEU A 134 44.25 -8.13 8.61
C LEU A 134 44.45 -7.46 9.98
N HIS A 135 43.44 -7.58 10.86
CA HIS A 135 43.43 -6.96 12.18
C HIS A 135 43.99 -7.89 13.27
N PHE A 136 45.32 -8.05 13.37
CA PHE A 136 45.89 -9.06 14.27
C PHE A 136 45.93 -8.70 15.77
N GLU A 137 45.54 -7.49 16.16
CA GLU A 137 45.62 -7.04 17.56
C GLU A 137 44.37 -6.28 18.03
N GLU A 138 43.29 -6.30 17.23
CA GLU A 138 42.06 -5.60 17.57
C GLU A 138 41.16 -6.50 18.41
N HIS A 139 40.77 -6.01 19.59
CA HIS A 139 39.70 -6.63 20.37
C HIS A 139 38.42 -5.85 20.13
N VAL A 140 37.50 -6.44 19.36
CA VAL A 140 36.19 -5.83 19.13
C VAL A 140 35.27 -6.26 20.25
N ASP A 141 34.97 -5.33 21.15
CA ASP A 141 33.98 -5.54 22.20
C ASP A 141 32.59 -5.70 21.55
N SER A 142 31.97 -6.86 21.73
CA SER A 142 30.67 -7.18 21.13
C SER A 142 29.58 -6.16 21.46
N ARG A 143 29.70 -5.43 22.58
CA ARG A 143 28.76 -4.37 22.97
C ARG A 143 28.83 -3.14 22.06
N THR A 144 29.95 -2.94 21.36
CA THR A 144 30.14 -1.80 20.43
C THR A 144 29.55 -2.05 19.05
N ILE A 145 29.06 -3.27 18.79
CA ILE A 145 28.60 -3.76 17.49
C ILE A 145 27.32 -4.62 17.66
N ASP A 146 26.44 -4.21 18.58
CA ASP A 146 25.13 -4.84 18.84
C ASP A 146 25.16 -6.37 19.09
N GLY A 147 26.29 -6.90 19.55
CA GLY A 147 26.48 -8.34 19.79
C GLY A 147 26.59 -9.19 18.52
N LEU A 148 26.61 -8.57 17.34
CA LEU A 148 26.52 -9.26 16.04
C LEU A 148 27.85 -9.87 15.59
N ASN A 149 28.96 -9.42 16.17
CA ASN A 149 30.28 -9.92 15.84
C ASN A 149 31.10 -10.08 17.14
N HIS A 150 32.00 -11.06 17.14
CA HIS A 150 32.92 -11.32 18.23
C HIS A 150 34.27 -11.57 17.57
N TYR A 151 35.16 -10.58 17.65
CA TYR A 151 36.48 -10.68 17.07
C TYR A 151 37.53 -10.68 18.18
N ASN A 152 38.40 -11.68 18.15
CA ASN A 152 39.54 -11.77 19.06
C ASN A 152 40.75 -12.37 18.32
N THR A 153 41.90 -12.31 18.97
CA THR A 153 43.17 -12.80 18.44
C THR A 153 43.14 -14.30 18.11
N GLY A 154 42.40 -15.11 18.87
CA GLY A 154 42.23 -16.54 18.56
C GLY A 154 41.51 -16.80 17.22
N ILE A 155 40.47 -16.03 16.92
CA ILE A 155 39.75 -16.09 15.64
C ILE A 155 40.65 -15.60 14.50
N ALA A 156 41.46 -14.57 14.74
CA ALA A 156 42.45 -14.09 13.78
C ALA A 156 43.48 -15.19 13.43
N THR A 157 44.02 -15.89 14.44
CA THR A 157 44.93 -17.02 14.24
C THR A 157 44.27 -18.16 13.46
N GLN A 158 43.06 -18.57 13.86
CA GLN A 158 42.34 -19.64 13.17
C GLN A 158 42.08 -19.33 11.69
N ARG A 159 41.72 -18.07 11.37
CA ARG A 159 41.54 -17.64 9.98
C ARG A 159 42.87 -17.69 9.22
N SER A 160 43.95 -17.19 9.80
CA SER A 160 45.29 -17.21 9.20
C SER A 160 45.77 -18.63 8.88
N GLU A 161 45.53 -19.58 9.79
CA GLU A 161 45.87 -21.00 9.56
C GLU A 161 45.06 -21.60 8.42
N SER A 162 43.75 -21.34 8.36
CA SER A 162 42.91 -21.80 7.25
C SER A 162 43.37 -21.23 5.90
N PHE A 163 43.77 -19.96 5.86
CA PHE A 163 44.32 -19.34 4.66
C PHE A 163 45.67 -19.94 4.23
N SER A 164 46.56 -20.27 5.17
CA SER A 164 47.84 -20.91 4.85
C SER A 164 47.70 -22.29 4.20
N LYS A 165 46.58 -22.99 4.42
CA LYS A 165 46.31 -24.32 3.85
C LYS A 165 45.86 -24.30 2.38
N ILE A 166 45.61 -23.11 1.83
CA ILE A 166 45.17 -22.91 0.44
C ILE A 166 46.36 -22.61 -0.49
N LEU A 167 47.50 -22.27 0.10
CA LEU A 167 48.80 -22.19 -0.55
C LEU A 167 49.45 -23.57 -0.61
#